data_AF-A0A4U0P3J9-F1
#
_entry.id   AF-A0A4U0P3J9-F1
#
_cell.length_a   1.000
_cell.length_b   1.000
_cell.length_c   1.000
_cell.angle_alpha   90.00
_cell.angle_beta   90.00
_cell.angle_gamma   90.00
#
_symmetry.space_group_name_H-M   'P 1'
#
loop_
_entity.id
_entity.type
_entity.pdbx_description
1 polymer ?
#
loop_
_entity_poly.entity_id
_entity_poly.type
_entity_poly.pdbx_seq_one_letter_code
_entity_poly.pdbx_strand_id
1 'polypeptide(L)'
;MKRKNLYGILTAVVLVGVNLSSCSKFLEVEPKEVLTEDQMYRDIFDADAAVIGVYGKFLGLAEQHVLWNELRADLLTVTPQADPYLHELSLNDVTAISANNPYVNPRKFYEVILTCNDVLKNFTAMRNENKLDVDQYSARYSDIMAVRTWIYLQLGVHFGKVPYVTDPLENMDEVLDQSKYSFMEFNQLLPKLIADMEAIPSKRIYNTDESLRLSVDGFIMERFFINKYALLGDLYLWHNDYTKAADAYKNVMTYYDNQGNDDWTFNYYKLKERSVTDNNDLSIGYLRNREQDVRTFINSKTQGWRSMFSRTQDGIWNSEWVWTLPFSSNFGQGNPFIRYFAINGGEYLLKPSQEIIDQWDNQTQWNGVPYDGRKVLSVADADGMPVVTKYLDQYTALGTLVPIDQYNKGGKWFLYRAAKLHLRFAEAANRDGKHKVAYALLNNGIRTNYDNSASSDKTDLQQTQLPWPYDFDARMGQVPYFRGVWHRNEGIRGRAYLRNRVIENPADSLIHIENYLVEESALEQAFEGSRWEDLLRIALRRSDPAYLADKVYNKLSKDGNPNADAVRSKLMQQENWYLPFRWKE
;
A
#
# COMPACT_ATOMS: atom_id res chain seq x y z
N MET A 1 -48.51 -73.00 -2.33
CA MET A 1 -49.67 -72.84 -3.23
C MET A 1 -49.39 -71.70 -4.22
N LYS A 2 -49.35 -72.07 -5.50
CA LYS A 2 -49.53 -71.30 -6.76
C LYS A 2 -49.26 -69.78 -6.82
N ARG A 3 -48.30 -69.45 -7.71
CA ARG A 3 -48.14 -68.19 -8.47
C ARG A 3 -49.42 -67.83 -9.26
N LYS A 4 -49.64 -66.53 -9.49
CA LYS A 4 -50.26 -66.01 -10.72
C LYS A 4 -49.44 -64.84 -11.28
N ASN A 5 -48.92 -65.11 -12.47
CA ASN A 5 -48.47 -64.23 -13.57
C ASN A 5 -49.67 -63.39 -14.11
N LEU A 6 -49.63 -62.35 -14.96
CA LEU A 6 -48.64 -61.51 -15.67
C LEU A 6 -49.44 -60.75 -16.78
N TYR A 7 -48.90 -59.64 -17.32
CA TYR A 7 -49.31 -58.87 -18.54
C TYR A 7 -50.64 -58.07 -18.48
N GLY A 8 -50.80 -56.86 -19.04
CA GLY A 8 -49.95 -55.95 -19.82
C GLY A 8 -50.79 -54.77 -20.37
N ILE A 9 -50.12 -53.82 -21.06
CA ILE A 9 -50.63 -52.83 -22.04
C ILE A 9 -51.30 -51.55 -21.44
N LEU A 10 -50.58 -50.42 -21.42
CA LEU A 10 -50.57 -49.32 -22.43
C LEU A 10 -51.82 -48.41 -22.36
N THR A 11 -51.72 -47.18 -21.87
CA THR A 11 -51.88 -45.92 -22.66
C THR A 11 -51.73 -44.66 -21.79
N ALA A 12 -50.99 -43.70 -22.34
CA ALA A 12 -50.73 -42.32 -21.94
C ALA A 12 -51.94 -41.48 -21.49
N VAL A 13 -51.72 -40.53 -20.57
CA VAL A 13 -52.11 -39.10 -20.71
C VAL A 13 -51.20 -38.22 -19.81
N VAL A 14 -50.27 -37.54 -20.49
CA VAL A 14 -49.87 -36.12 -20.34
C VAL A 14 -49.69 -35.57 -18.92
N LEU A 15 -48.43 -35.57 -18.45
CA LEU A 15 -47.94 -34.53 -17.53
C LEU A 15 -47.35 -33.39 -18.36
N VAL A 16 -47.92 -32.19 -18.23
CA VAL A 16 -47.37 -30.93 -18.76
C VAL A 16 -46.08 -30.64 -18.00
N GLY A 17 -44.95 -30.95 -18.62
CA GLY A 17 -43.62 -30.59 -18.14
C GLY A 17 -43.36 -29.11 -18.38
N VAL A 18 -43.18 -28.37 -17.29
CA VAL A 18 -42.62 -27.02 -17.30
C VAL A 18 -41.17 -27.12 -17.78
N ASN A 19 -40.87 -26.45 -18.89
CA ASN A 19 -39.52 -26.29 -19.42
C ASN A 19 -38.65 -25.51 -18.42
N LEU A 20 -37.76 -26.22 -17.73
CA LEU A 20 -36.55 -25.64 -17.15
C LEU A 20 -35.36 -26.14 -17.98
N SER A 21 -34.96 -25.33 -18.94
CA SER A 21 -33.66 -25.40 -19.60
C SER A 21 -32.58 -25.08 -18.57
N SER A 22 -32.15 -26.12 -17.84
CA SER A 22 -30.93 -26.10 -17.03
C SER A 22 -29.77 -26.57 -17.91
N CYS A 23 -28.82 -25.67 -18.18
CA CYS A 23 -27.59 -25.96 -18.90
C CYS A 23 -26.72 -26.96 -18.13
N SER A 24 -26.85 -28.24 -18.44
CA SER A 24 -25.93 -29.29 -17.99
C SER A 24 -24.65 -29.34 -18.87
N LYS A 25 -23.87 -28.25 -18.86
CA LYS A 25 -22.51 -28.20 -19.43
C LYS A 25 -21.55 -27.36 -18.56
N PHE A 26 -21.62 -27.54 -17.25
CA PHE A 26 -20.66 -26.91 -16.32
C PHE A 26 -20.05 -27.89 -15.30
N LEU A 27 -20.27 -29.20 -15.45
CA LEU A 27 -19.77 -30.21 -14.51
C LEU A 27 -19.24 -31.47 -15.20
N GLU A 28 -18.41 -31.28 -16.23
CA GLU A 28 -17.37 -32.23 -16.60
C GLU A 28 -16.08 -31.41 -16.79
N VAL A 29 -15.27 -31.36 -15.74
CA VAL A 29 -13.91 -30.82 -15.82
C VAL A 29 -13.04 -31.95 -16.34
N GLU A 30 -12.77 -31.95 -17.65
CA GLU A 30 -11.69 -32.77 -18.19
C GLU A 30 -10.36 -32.32 -17.56
N PRO A 31 -9.37 -33.22 -17.41
CA PRO A 31 -8.06 -32.85 -16.88
C PRO A 31 -7.52 -31.71 -17.72
N LYS A 32 -7.12 -30.60 -17.08
CA LYS A 32 -6.54 -29.42 -17.74
C LYS A 32 -5.51 -29.86 -18.78
N GLU A 33 -5.87 -29.83 -20.06
CA GLU A 33 -4.89 -29.77 -21.13
C GLU A 33 -4.02 -28.56 -20.82
N VAL A 34 -2.72 -28.79 -20.72
CA VAL A 34 -1.74 -27.70 -20.71
C VAL A 34 -1.96 -26.96 -22.03
N LEU A 35 -2.59 -25.79 -21.99
CA LEU A 35 -2.73 -24.93 -23.17
C LEU A 35 -1.33 -24.75 -23.76
N THR A 36 -1.13 -25.15 -25.01
CA THR A 36 0.16 -24.97 -25.68
C THR A 36 0.42 -23.48 -25.87
N GLU A 37 1.69 -23.06 -26.02
CA GLU A 37 2.04 -21.64 -26.28
C GLU A 37 1.24 -21.06 -27.46
N ASP A 38 0.96 -21.87 -28.48
CA ASP A 38 0.15 -21.51 -29.66
C ASP A 38 -1.32 -21.15 -29.34
N GLN A 39 -1.82 -21.55 -28.17
CA GLN A 39 -3.20 -21.30 -27.71
C GLN A 39 -3.33 -20.10 -26.79
N MET A 40 -2.22 -19.45 -26.42
CA MET A 40 -2.16 -18.25 -25.58
C MET A 40 -1.78 -17.01 -26.43
N TYR A 41 -2.01 -15.80 -25.90
CA TYR A 41 -1.57 -14.54 -26.52
C TYR A 41 -2.06 -14.30 -27.96
N ARG A 42 -3.35 -14.60 -28.23
CA ARG A 42 -3.96 -14.44 -29.56
C ARG A 42 -4.59 -13.07 -29.76
N ASP A 43 -5.15 -12.51 -28.69
CA ASP A 43 -5.90 -11.24 -28.71
C ASP A 43 -5.77 -10.46 -27.39
N ILE A 44 -6.47 -9.33 -27.30
CA ILE A 44 -6.49 -8.46 -26.13
C ILE A 44 -6.99 -9.18 -24.86
N PHE A 45 -7.89 -10.15 -24.97
CA PHE A 45 -8.45 -10.85 -23.81
C PHE A 45 -7.44 -11.84 -23.23
N ASP A 46 -6.68 -12.53 -24.08
CA ASP A 46 -5.55 -13.34 -23.63
C ASP A 46 -4.48 -12.46 -22.96
N ALA A 47 -4.22 -11.26 -23.50
CA ALA A 47 -3.30 -10.31 -22.87
C ALA A 47 -3.80 -9.79 -21.52
N ASP A 48 -5.10 -9.51 -21.39
CA ASP A 48 -5.73 -9.12 -20.11
C ASP A 48 -5.62 -10.23 -19.08
N ALA A 49 -5.91 -11.47 -19.48
CA ALA A 49 -5.76 -12.64 -18.62
C ALA A 49 -4.31 -12.82 -18.13
N ALA A 50 -3.32 -12.55 -18.99
CA ALA A 50 -1.91 -12.56 -18.61
C ALA A 50 -1.58 -11.47 -17.57
N VAL A 51 -2.11 -10.25 -17.73
CA VAL A 51 -1.97 -9.19 -16.71
C VAL A 51 -2.58 -9.61 -15.38
N ILE A 52 -3.83 -10.07 -15.39
CA ILE A 52 -4.50 -10.53 -14.16
C ILE A 52 -3.76 -11.70 -13.52
N GLY A 53 -3.20 -12.62 -14.32
CA GLY A 53 -2.38 -13.74 -13.84
C GLY A 53 -1.13 -13.27 -13.10
N VAL A 54 -0.41 -12.27 -13.62
CA VAL A 54 0.74 -11.64 -12.93
C VAL A 54 0.31 -11.04 -11.60
N TYR A 55 -0.78 -10.27 -11.58
CA TYR A 55 -1.26 -9.66 -10.33
C TYR A 55 -1.78 -10.69 -9.32
N GLY A 56 -2.34 -11.82 -9.78
CA GLY A 56 -2.71 -12.94 -8.91
C GLY A 56 -1.51 -13.55 -8.18
N LYS A 57 -0.37 -13.71 -8.87
CA LYS A 57 0.89 -14.13 -8.22
C LYS A 57 1.46 -13.03 -7.32
N PHE A 58 1.42 -11.78 -7.79
CA PHE A 58 1.86 -10.61 -7.03
C PHE A 58 1.13 -10.47 -5.68
N LEU A 59 -0.18 -10.76 -5.64
CA LEU A 59 -0.97 -10.77 -4.41
C LEU A 59 -0.41 -11.73 -3.35
N GLY A 60 0.22 -12.83 -3.78
CA GLY A 60 0.88 -13.80 -2.91
C GLY A 60 2.14 -13.28 -2.20
N LEU A 61 2.62 -12.08 -2.56
CA LEU A 61 3.74 -11.40 -1.91
C LEU A 61 3.32 -10.54 -0.71
N ALA A 62 2.02 -10.30 -0.52
CA ALA A 62 1.52 -9.36 0.48
C ALA A 62 2.02 -9.66 1.90
N GLU A 63 2.01 -10.93 2.27
CA GLU A 63 2.49 -11.41 3.57
C GLU A 63 3.96 -11.04 3.79
N GLN A 64 4.86 -11.48 2.91
CA GLN A 64 6.29 -11.22 3.05
C GLN A 64 6.60 -9.72 2.98
N HIS A 65 5.92 -8.96 2.12
CA HIS A 65 6.12 -7.51 2.02
C HIS A 65 5.81 -6.78 3.33
N VAL A 66 4.68 -7.08 3.99
CA VAL A 66 4.33 -6.47 5.28
C VAL A 66 5.28 -6.95 6.38
N LEU A 67 5.62 -8.24 6.44
CA LEU A 67 6.57 -8.75 7.42
C LEU A 67 7.95 -8.08 7.31
N TRP A 68 8.46 -7.94 6.09
CA TRP A 68 9.78 -7.32 5.87
C TRP A 68 9.81 -5.84 6.18
N ASN A 69 8.69 -5.14 5.99
CA ASN A 69 8.62 -3.70 6.23
C ASN A 69 8.19 -3.33 7.64
N GLU A 70 7.36 -4.12 8.31
CA GLU A 70 6.80 -3.76 9.61
C GLU A 70 7.42 -4.54 10.77
N LEU A 71 7.61 -5.87 10.62
CA LEU A 71 8.12 -6.72 11.70
C LEU A 71 9.62 -6.53 11.94
N ARG A 72 10.40 -6.36 10.86
CA ARG A 72 11.84 -6.06 10.94
C ARG A 72 12.15 -4.67 11.49
N ALA A 73 11.18 -3.75 11.35
CA ALA A 73 11.29 -2.38 11.81
C ALA A 73 10.85 -2.27 13.29
N ASP A 74 10.22 -1.15 13.65
CA ASP A 74 9.94 -0.75 15.03
C ASP A 74 8.45 -0.80 15.43
N LEU A 75 7.51 -1.08 14.51
CA LEU A 75 6.07 -0.94 14.79
C LEU A 75 5.33 -2.24 15.14
N LEU A 76 5.78 -3.39 14.62
CA LEU A 76 5.24 -4.69 14.98
C LEU A 76 6.21 -5.48 15.86
N THR A 77 5.64 -6.31 16.72
CA THR A 77 6.37 -7.32 17.46
C THR A 77 5.59 -8.63 17.49
N VAL A 78 6.24 -9.69 17.98
CA VAL A 78 5.69 -11.04 18.03
C VAL A 78 4.91 -11.26 19.32
N THR A 79 3.92 -12.14 19.25
CA THR A 79 3.23 -12.68 20.43
C THR A 79 3.93 -13.96 20.90
N PRO A 80 3.59 -14.48 22.11
CA PRO A 80 4.08 -15.80 22.54
C PRO A 80 3.66 -16.97 21.64
N GLN A 81 2.69 -16.78 20.75
CA GLN A 81 2.20 -17.79 19.80
C GLN A 81 3.02 -17.84 18.51
N ALA A 82 3.87 -16.83 18.27
CA ALA A 82 4.69 -16.76 17.07
C ALA A 82 5.67 -17.92 16.99
N ASP A 83 5.89 -18.41 15.76
CA ASP A 83 6.91 -19.44 15.52
C ASP A 83 8.33 -18.85 15.63
N PRO A 84 9.37 -19.69 15.88
CA PRO A 84 10.74 -19.22 16.03
C PRO A 84 11.29 -18.38 14.86
N TYR A 85 10.82 -18.62 13.64
CA TYR A 85 11.28 -17.89 12.46
C TYR A 85 10.74 -16.45 12.41
N LEU A 86 9.52 -16.21 12.92
CA LEU A 86 9.01 -14.85 13.13
C LEU A 86 9.79 -14.11 14.23
N HIS A 87 10.19 -14.83 15.29
CA HIS A 87 11.05 -14.25 16.33
C HIS A 87 12.39 -13.79 15.73
N GLU A 88 13.05 -14.62 14.92
CA GLU A 88 14.29 -14.24 14.21
C GLU A 88 14.11 -12.97 13.36
N LEU A 89 13.00 -12.88 12.63
CA LEU A 89 12.71 -11.72 11.78
C LEU A 89 12.47 -10.45 12.60
N SER A 90 11.74 -10.57 13.73
CA SER A 90 11.44 -9.46 14.63
C SER A 90 12.67 -8.90 15.36
N LEU A 91 13.64 -9.78 15.68
CA LEU A 91 14.93 -9.39 16.26
C LEU A 91 15.80 -8.60 15.29
N ASN A 92 15.65 -8.88 13.99
CA ASN A 92 16.43 -8.26 12.92
C ASN A 92 17.96 -8.40 13.10
N ASP A 93 18.40 -9.49 13.73
CA ASP A 93 19.80 -9.92 13.77
C ASP A 93 20.07 -10.83 12.57
N VAL A 94 20.40 -10.23 11.43
CA VAL A 94 20.54 -10.96 10.15
C VAL A 94 21.64 -12.03 10.18
N THR A 95 22.62 -11.90 11.09
CA THR A 95 23.69 -12.88 11.28
C THR A 95 23.21 -14.16 11.98
N ALA A 96 22.09 -14.08 12.70
CA ALA A 96 21.51 -15.18 13.47
C ALA A 96 20.26 -15.81 12.82
N ILE A 97 19.78 -15.27 11.69
CA ILE A 97 18.62 -15.83 10.98
C ILE A 97 18.96 -17.23 10.46
N SER A 98 18.06 -18.19 10.70
CA SER A 98 18.20 -19.59 10.30
C SER A 98 18.17 -19.77 8.78
N ALA A 99 18.98 -20.72 8.28
CA ALA A 99 19.15 -20.95 6.83
C ALA A 99 17.86 -21.36 6.11
N ASN A 100 16.93 -21.97 6.84
CA ASN A 100 15.64 -22.48 6.39
C ASN A 100 14.47 -21.62 6.87
N ASN A 101 14.71 -20.38 7.32
CA ASN A 101 13.64 -19.46 7.71
C ASN A 101 12.80 -19.12 6.46
N PRO A 102 11.52 -19.55 6.37
CA PRO A 102 10.72 -19.39 5.16
C PRO A 102 10.34 -17.93 4.89
N TYR A 103 10.35 -17.08 5.92
CA TYR A 103 9.94 -15.69 5.80
C TYR A 103 10.97 -14.81 5.10
N VAL A 104 12.22 -15.26 4.95
CA VAL A 104 13.30 -14.49 4.27
C VAL A 104 13.65 -15.02 2.88
N ASN A 105 12.90 -16.02 2.37
CA ASN A 105 13.17 -16.61 1.07
C ASN A 105 12.66 -15.68 -0.08
N PRO A 106 13.54 -15.24 -1.01
CA PRO A 106 13.16 -14.36 -2.12
C PRO A 106 12.51 -15.10 -3.31
N ARG A 107 12.44 -16.44 -3.32
CA ARG A 107 12.00 -17.25 -4.47
C ARG A 107 10.63 -16.81 -5.01
N LYS A 108 9.64 -16.57 -4.14
CA LYS A 108 8.30 -16.08 -4.54
C LYS A 108 8.36 -14.75 -5.31
N PHE A 109 9.26 -13.84 -4.95
CA PHE A 109 9.42 -12.58 -5.68
C PHE A 109 9.99 -12.82 -7.08
N TYR A 110 10.92 -13.77 -7.22
CA TYR A 110 11.44 -14.15 -8.54
C TYR A 110 10.44 -14.92 -9.39
N GLU A 111 9.55 -15.73 -8.82
CA GLU A 111 8.45 -16.34 -9.57
C GLU A 111 7.60 -15.27 -10.28
N VAL A 112 7.33 -14.15 -9.62
CA VAL A 112 6.61 -13.03 -10.23
C VAL A 112 7.47 -12.31 -11.27
N ILE A 113 8.77 -12.09 -11.01
CA ILE A 113 9.69 -11.51 -12.00
C ILE A 113 9.72 -12.35 -13.28
N LEU A 114 9.89 -13.66 -13.18
CA LEU A 114 9.98 -14.55 -14.34
C LEU A 114 8.66 -14.59 -15.11
N THR A 115 7.53 -14.58 -14.39
CA THR A 115 6.22 -14.41 -15.03
C THR A 115 6.12 -13.07 -15.77
N CYS A 116 6.61 -11.98 -15.16
CA CYS A 116 6.65 -10.67 -15.84
C CYS A 116 7.52 -10.71 -17.10
N ASN A 117 8.70 -11.34 -17.04
CA ASN A 117 9.62 -11.44 -18.18
C ASN A 117 8.97 -12.19 -19.36
N ASP A 118 8.30 -13.30 -19.09
CA ASP A 118 7.54 -14.05 -20.09
C ASP A 118 6.44 -13.19 -20.72
N VAL A 119 5.60 -12.56 -19.88
CA VAL A 119 4.48 -11.74 -20.37
C VAL A 119 4.97 -10.55 -21.19
N LEU A 120 6.06 -9.88 -20.78
CA LEU A 120 6.64 -8.76 -21.53
C LEU A 120 7.15 -9.21 -22.90
N LYS A 121 7.84 -10.36 -22.98
CA LYS A 121 8.31 -10.94 -24.25
C LYS A 121 7.13 -11.20 -25.19
N ASN A 122 6.08 -11.83 -24.67
CA ASN A 122 4.89 -12.18 -25.46
C ASN A 122 4.08 -10.95 -25.88
N PHE A 123 3.96 -9.92 -25.04
CA PHE A 123 3.32 -8.65 -25.44
C PHE A 123 4.06 -7.96 -26.58
N THR A 124 5.41 -7.97 -26.56
CA THR A 124 6.20 -7.44 -27.67
C THR A 124 5.97 -8.25 -28.96
N ALA A 125 5.90 -9.58 -28.87
CA ALA A 125 5.56 -10.42 -30.02
C ALA A 125 4.14 -10.13 -30.57
N MET A 126 3.14 -10.07 -29.69
CA MET A 126 1.76 -9.71 -30.05
C MET A 126 1.67 -8.36 -30.75
N ARG A 127 2.44 -7.35 -30.29
CA ARG A 127 2.47 -6.04 -30.94
C ARG A 127 3.10 -6.11 -32.34
N ASN A 128 4.20 -6.83 -32.50
CA ASN A 128 4.88 -7.02 -33.78
C ASN A 128 4.01 -7.79 -34.79
N GLU A 129 3.17 -8.70 -34.30
CA GLU A 129 2.21 -9.48 -35.09
C GLU A 129 0.87 -8.76 -35.32
N ASN A 130 0.74 -7.49 -34.88
CA ASN A 130 -0.48 -6.69 -34.96
C ASN A 130 -1.70 -7.29 -34.24
N LYS A 131 -1.49 -8.14 -33.22
CA LYS A 131 -2.56 -8.66 -32.34
C LYS A 131 -3.01 -7.64 -31.28
N LEU A 132 -2.12 -6.69 -30.94
CA LEU A 132 -2.42 -5.53 -30.11
C LEU A 132 -2.13 -4.25 -30.88
N ASP A 133 -2.99 -3.25 -30.73
CA ASP A 133 -2.69 -1.89 -31.17
C ASP A 133 -1.67 -1.21 -30.23
N VAL A 134 -1.28 0.02 -30.58
CA VAL A 134 -0.27 0.78 -29.82
C VAL A 134 -0.74 1.08 -28.40
N ASP A 135 -1.99 1.49 -28.20
CA ASP A 135 -2.51 1.90 -26.91
C ASP A 135 -2.72 0.68 -26.01
N GLN A 136 -3.30 -0.39 -26.58
CA GLN A 136 -3.51 -1.67 -25.92
C GLN A 136 -2.19 -2.27 -25.41
N TYR A 137 -1.16 -2.31 -26.27
CA TYR A 137 0.18 -2.74 -25.91
C TYR A 137 0.79 -1.82 -24.85
N SER A 138 0.74 -0.50 -25.07
CA SER A 138 1.45 0.46 -24.23
C SER A 138 0.97 0.42 -22.80
N ALA A 139 -0.35 0.33 -22.58
CA ALA A 139 -0.90 0.26 -21.23
C ALA A 139 -0.50 -1.04 -20.51
N ARG A 140 -0.69 -2.21 -21.15
CA ARG A 140 -0.43 -3.54 -20.57
C ARG A 140 1.06 -3.81 -20.35
N TYR A 141 1.90 -3.46 -21.31
CA TYR A 141 3.35 -3.59 -21.17
C TYR A 141 3.87 -2.75 -20.00
N SER A 142 3.38 -1.51 -19.88
CA SER A 142 3.80 -0.59 -18.82
C SER A 142 3.38 -1.07 -17.43
N ASP A 143 2.23 -1.73 -17.30
CA ASP A 143 1.78 -2.38 -16.07
C ASP A 143 2.73 -3.47 -15.61
N ILE A 144 3.06 -4.40 -16.50
CA ILE A 144 3.94 -5.53 -16.16
C ILE A 144 5.36 -5.05 -15.88
N MET A 145 5.86 -4.07 -16.65
CA MET A 145 7.15 -3.46 -16.38
C MET A 145 7.20 -2.79 -15.00
N ALA A 146 6.13 -2.09 -14.63
CA ALA A 146 6.04 -1.44 -13.33
C ALA A 146 5.96 -2.45 -12.16
N VAL A 147 5.23 -3.56 -12.31
CA VAL A 147 5.22 -4.65 -11.32
C VAL A 147 6.62 -5.25 -11.15
N ARG A 148 7.30 -5.61 -12.25
CA ARG A 148 8.67 -6.13 -12.21
C ARG A 148 9.63 -5.14 -11.53
N THR A 149 9.49 -3.86 -11.86
CA THR A 149 10.33 -2.80 -11.28
C THR A 149 10.09 -2.65 -9.79
N TRP A 150 8.83 -2.62 -9.34
CA TRP A 150 8.51 -2.54 -7.92
C TRP A 150 9.08 -3.73 -7.14
N ILE A 151 8.99 -4.95 -7.70
CA ILE A 151 9.56 -6.15 -7.08
C ILE A 151 11.07 -6.02 -6.92
N TYR A 152 11.79 -5.57 -7.96
CA TYR A 152 13.22 -5.32 -7.85
C TYR A 152 13.58 -4.23 -6.84
N LEU A 153 12.77 -3.18 -6.72
CA LEU A 153 12.95 -2.17 -5.68
C LEU A 153 12.85 -2.80 -4.30
N GLN A 154 11.80 -3.60 -4.03
CA GLN A 154 11.65 -4.29 -2.75
C GLN A 154 12.80 -5.26 -2.46
N LEU A 155 13.21 -6.05 -3.46
CA LEU A 155 14.36 -6.94 -3.34
C LEU A 155 15.68 -6.18 -3.04
N GLY A 156 15.92 -5.05 -3.70
CA GLY A 156 17.06 -4.19 -3.43
C GLY A 156 17.05 -3.60 -2.01
N VAL A 157 15.88 -3.14 -1.55
CA VAL A 157 15.66 -2.62 -0.18
C VAL A 157 15.97 -3.67 0.89
N HIS A 158 15.58 -4.93 0.65
CA HIS A 158 15.68 -5.97 1.67
C HIS A 158 16.96 -6.80 1.61
N PHE A 159 17.55 -7.01 0.44
CA PHE A 159 18.74 -7.87 0.26
C PHE A 159 20.01 -7.10 -0.11
N GLY A 160 19.91 -5.82 -0.52
CA GLY A 160 21.05 -4.96 -0.82
C GLY A 160 21.78 -5.30 -2.12
N LYS A 161 21.84 -6.57 -2.49
CA LYS A 161 22.44 -7.09 -3.71
C LYS A 161 21.66 -8.29 -4.22
N VAL A 162 21.23 -8.28 -5.48
CA VAL A 162 20.35 -9.31 -6.04
C VAL A 162 20.67 -9.64 -7.50
N PRO A 163 20.44 -10.88 -7.99
CA PRO A 163 20.46 -11.19 -9.42
C PRO A 163 19.50 -10.29 -10.21
N TYR A 164 19.97 -9.62 -11.25
CA TYR A 164 19.10 -8.86 -12.14
C TYR A 164 18.83 -9.67 -13.41
N VAL A 165 17.62 -10.22 -13.49
CA VAL A 165 17.15 -11.15 -14.53
C VAL A 165 15.98 -10.54 -15.29
N THR A 166 16.18 -10.31 -16.58
CA THR A 166 15.15 -9.77 -17.49
C THR A 166 14.69 -10.76 -18.55
N ASP A 167 15.37 -11.90 -18.65
CA ASP A 167 15.05 -12.95 -19.61
C ASP A 167 13.91 -13.84 -19.10
N PRO A 168 13.09 -14.40 -20.01
CA PRO A 168 12.15 -15.46 -19.67
C PRO A 168 12.95 -16.75 -19.47
N LEU A 169 12.85 -17.32 -18.26
CA LEU A 169 13.56 -18.55 -17.88
C LEU A 169 12.56 -19.71 -17.75
N GLU A 170 12.91 -20.87 -18.30
CA GLU A 170 12.15 -22.11 -18.10
C GLU A 170 12.41 -22.72 -16.71
N ASN A 171 13.67 -22.66 -16.26
CA ASN A 171 14.07 -23.14 -14.94
C ASN A 171 14.40 -21.96 -14.02
N MET A 172 13.67 -21.88 -12.91
CA MET A 172 13.83 -20.83 -11.91
C MET A 172 15.23 -20.82 -11.26
N ASP A 173 15.89 -21.96 -11.13
CA ASP A 173 17.23 -22.01 -10.49
C ASP A 173 18.33 -21.37 -11.36
N GLU A 174 18.07 -21.11 -12.65
CA GLU A 174 18.99 -20.37 -13.52
C GLU A 174 19.16 -18.91 -13.10
N VAL A 175 18.29 -18.37 -12.25
CA VAL A 175 18.45 -17.06 -11.61
C VAL A 175 19.80 -16.96 -10.85
N LEU A 176 20.31 -18.10 -10.36
CA LEU A 176 21.57 -18.17 -9.63
C LEU A 176 22.80 -18.35 -10.53
N ASP A 177 22.63 -18.53 -11.84
CA ASP A 177 23.74 -18.73 -12.76
C ASP A 177 24.52 -17.42 -12.95
N GLN A 178 25.59 -17.27 -12.17
CA GLN A 178 26.45 -16.08 -12.18
C GLN A 178 27.20 -15.88 -13.50
N SER A 179 27.28 -16.89 -14.37
CA SER A 179 27.83 -16.73 -15.71
C SER A 179 26.89 -15.97 -16.65
N LYS A 180 25.58 -16.01 -16.35
CA LYS A 180 24.53 -15.33 -17.10
C LYS A 180 24.08 -14.03 -16.42
N TYR A 181 23.89 -14.06 -15.11
CA TYR A 181 23.29 -12.98 -14.33
C TYR A 181 24.21 -12.50 -13.21
N SER A 182 24.74 -11.29 -13.34
CA SER A 182 25.51 -10.66 -12.28
C SER A 182 24.59 -10.22 -11.14
N PHE A 183 25.00 -10.50 -9.90
CA PHE A 183 24.40 -9.87 -8.73
C PHE A 183 24.69 -8.37 -8.73
N MET A 184 23.63 -7.56 -8.74
CA MET A 184 23.68 -6.11 -8.82
C MET A 184 23.45 -5.49 -7.45
N GLU A 185 24.33 -4.57 -7.05
CA GLU A 185 24.17 -3.80 -5.83
C GLU A 185 22.99 -2.83 -5.97
N PHE A 186 22.31 -2.52 -4.86
CA PHE A 186 21.10 -1.70 -4.89
C PHE A 186 21.33 -0.29 -5.49
N ASN A 187 22.48 0.32 -5.23
CA ASN A 187 22.86 1.60 -5.83
C ASN A 187 23.08 1.55 -7.35
N GLN A 188 23.38 0.37 -7.92
CA GLN A 188 23.50 0.14 -9.35
C GLN A 188 22.18 -0.30 -9.98
N LEU A 189 21.35 -1.00 -9.20
CA LEU A 189 20.02 -1.44 -9.60
C LEU A 189 19.09 -0.24 -9.80
N LEU A 190 19.10 0.69 -8.86
CA LEU A 190 18.15 1.81 -8.83
C LEU A 190 18.17 2.69 -10.11
N PRO A 191 19.32 3.11 -10.66
CA PRO A 191 19.35 3.82 -11.94
C PRO A 191 18.80 3.02 -13.13
N LYS A 192 18.95 1.68 -13.13
CA LYS A 192 18.34 0.83 -14.17
C LYS A 192 16.82 0.81 -14.05
N LEU A 193 16.31 0.64 -12.84
CA LEU A 193 14.88 0.67 -12.57
C LEU A 193 14.24 2.01 -12.98
N ILE A 194 14.94 3.12 -12.72
CA ILE A 194 14.52 4.45 -13.18
C ILE A 194 14.49 4.51 -14.70
N ALA A 195 15.56 4.08 -15.37
CA ALA A 195 15.63 4.10 -16.83
C ALA A 195 14.52 3.26 -17.48
N ASP A 196 14.27 2.05 -16.95
CA ASP A 196 13.19 1.17 -17.40
C ASP A 196 11.83 1.86 -17.26
N MET A 197 11.56 2.49 -16.11
CA MET A 197 10.31 3.21 -15.84
C MET A 197 10.15 4.53 -16.59
N GLU A 198 11.24 5.24 -16.86
CA GLU A 198 11.24 6.42 -17.75
C GLU A 198 10.89 5.99 -19.19
N ALA A 199 11.39 4.83 -19.64
CA ALA A 199 11.23 4.31 -20.99
C ALA A 199 9.86 3.65 -21.29
N ILE A 200 9.04 3.35 -20.27
CA ILE A 200 7.73 2.72 -20.53
C ILE A 200 6.84 3.59 -21.42
N PRO A 201 6.11 2.97 -22.36
CA PRO A 201 5.37 3.69 -23.38
C PRO A 201 4.13 4.44 -22.84
N SER A 202 3.58 4.03 -21.68
CA SER A 202 2.48 4.74 -21.03
C SER A 202 2.63 4.78 -19.51
N LYS A 203 2.48 5.98 -18.95
CA LYS A 203 2.42 6.20 -17.49
C LYS A 203 0.98 6.48 -17.01
N ARG A 204 0.02 6.45 -17.93
CA ARG A 204 -1.38 6.82 -17.67
C ARG A 204 -2.10 5.70 -16.92
N ILE A 205 -3.17 6.10 -16.23
CA ILE A 205 -4.20 5.17 -15.78
C ILE A 205 -5.00 4.74 -17.01
N TYR A 206 -5.50 3.50 -17.04
CA TYR A 206 -6.38 3.01 -18.10
C TYR A 206 -7.56 3.96 -18.35
N ASN A 207 -7.98 4.13 -19.61
CA ASN A 207 -9.19 4.89 -19.95
C ASN A 207 -10.45 4.12 -19.53
N THR A 208 -11.58 4.82 -19.34
CA THR A 208 -12.83 4.23 -18.80
C THR A 208 -13.42 3.12 -19.65
N ASP A 209 -13.09 3.09 -20.93
CA ASP A 209 -13.52 2.15 -21.96
C ASP A 209 -12.56 0.97 -22.17
N GLU A 210 -11.38 0.97 -21.54
CA GLU A 210 -10.43 -0.15 -21.59
C GLU A 210 -10.97 -1.38 -20.84
N SER A 211 -10.74 -2.56 -21.41
CA SER A 211 -11.23 -3.84 -20.88
C SER A 211 -10.72 -4.14 -19.46
N LEU A 212 -9.49 -3.72 -19.14
CA LEU A 212 -8.91 -3.87 -17.79
C LEU A 212 -9.46 -2.87 -16.76
N ARG A 213 -10.18 -1.82 -17.17
CA ARG A 213 -10.84 -0.88 -16.25
C ARG A 213 -12.27 -1.31 -15.89
N LEU A 214 -12.81 -2.33 -16.56
CA LEU A 214 -14.12 -2.89 -16.26
C LEU A 214 -14.12 -3.56 -14.88
N SER A 215 -15.32 -3.69 -14.30
CA SER A 215 -15.50 -4.35 -13.01
C SER A 215 -15.24 -5.85 -13.15
N VAL A 216 -14.32 -6.38 -12.34
CA VAL A 216 -14.10 -7.84 -12.20
C VAL A 216 -14.62 -8.24 -10.82
N ASP A 217 -15.60 -9.14 -10.79
CA ASP A 217 -16.21 -9.65 -9.56
C ASP A 217 -16.71 -8.57 -8.57
N GLY A 218 -17.18 -7.45 -9.10
CA GLY A 218 -17.72 -6.33 -8.31
C GLY A 218 -16.67 -5.31 -7.86
N PHE A 219 -15.40 -5.48 -8.23
CA PHE A 219 -14.33 -4.53 -7.94
C PHE A 219 -14.02 -3.66 -9.16
N ILE A 220 -14.02 -2.34 -8.95
CA ILE A 220 -13.53 -1.39 -9.94
C ILE A 220 -12.00 -1.47 -9.96
N MET A 221 -11.46 -1.82 -11.12
CA MET A 221 -10.04 -2.18 -11.29
C MET A 221 -9.10 -0.98 -11.38
N GLU A 222 -9.61 0.25 -11.39
CA GLU A 222 -8.79 1.46 -11.54
C GLU A 222 -7.70 1.62 -10.46
N ARG A 223 -7.92 1.09 -9.25
CA ARG A 223 -6.95 1.10 -8.14
C ARG A 223 -6.19 -0.21 -7.98
N PHE A 224 -6.45 -1.18 -8.84
CA PHE A 224 -5.85 -2.51 -8.78
C PHE A 224 -4.41 -2.47 -9.30
N PHE A 225 -4.19 -1.72 -10.39
CA PHE A 225 -2.90 -1.62 -11.05
C PHE A 225 -1.99 -0.60 -10.38
N ILE A 226 -0.69 -0.90 -10.41
CA ILE A 226 0.34 0.00 -9.88
C ILE A 226 0.29 1.36 -10.57
N ASN A 227 0.37 2.44 -9.77
CA ASN A 227 0.46 3.79 -10.30
C ASN A 227 1.91 4.11 -10.69
N LYS A 228 2.17 4.29 -11.99
CA LYS A 228 3.52 4.42 -12.55
C LYS A 228 4.23 5.69 -12.08
N TYR A 229 3.49 6.78 -11.91
CA TYR A 229 4.04 8.02 -11.38
C TYR A 229 4.35 7.92 -9.88
N ALA A 230 3.53 7.22 -9.10
CA ALA A 230 3.85 6.95 -7.69
C ALA A 230 5.15 6.12 -7.56
N LEU A 231 5.28 5.05 -8.36
CA LEU A 231 6.51 4.23 -8.40
C LEU A 231 7.73 5.04 -8.86
N LEU A 232 7.60 5.84 -9.94
CA LEU A 232 8.67 6.73 -10.39
C LEU A 232 9.09 7.72 -9.30
N GLY A 233 8.12 8.31 -8.59
CA GLY A 233 8.39 9.19 -7.47
C GLY A 233 9.21 8.50 -6.38
N ASP A 234 8.84 7.26 -6.02
CA ASP A 234 9.60 6.47 -5.04
C ASP A 234 11.01 6.16 -5.52
N LEU A 235 11.19 5.75 -6.78
CA LEU A 235 12.50 5.47 -7.35
C LEU A 235 13.40 6.72 -7.33
N TYR A 236 12.89 7.88 -7.77
CA TYR A 236 13.64 9.14 -7.71
C TYR A 236 13.96 9.54 -6.26
N LEU A 237 13.03 9.34 -5.34
CA LEU A 237 13.23 9.72 -3.95
C LEU A 237 14.26 8.81 -3.24
N TRP A 238 14.34 7.54 -3.63
CA TRP A 238 15.45 6.64 -3.28
C TRP A 238 16.77 7.08 -3.90
N HIS A 239 16.74 7.62 -5.13
CA HIS A 239 17.93 8.07 -5.85
C HIS A 239 18.40 9.46 -5.43
N ASN A 240 17.62 10.15 -4.60
CA ASN A 240 17.81 11.54 -4.17
C ASN A 240 17.59 12.59 -5.27
N ASP A 241 16.85 12.25 -6.33
CA ASP A 241 16.39 13.19 -7.35
C ASP A 241 15.09 13.89 -6.90
N TYR A 242 15.21 14.79 -5.91
CA TYR A 242 14.05 15.33 -5.19
C TYR A 242 13.06 16.12 -6.06
N THR A 243 13.53 16.92 -7.02
CA THR A 243 12.64 17.67 -7.91
C THR A 243 11.86 16.71 -8.84
N LYS A 244 12.51 15.68 -9.40
CA LYS A 244 11.84 14.65 -10.21
C LYS A 244 10.87 13.81 -9.38
N ALA A 245 11.23 13.49 -8.14
CA ALA A 245 10.33 12.80 -7.21
C ALA A 245 9.07 13.63 -6.95
N ALA A 246 9.24 14.92 -6.62
CA ALA A 246 8.13 15.84 -6.39
C ALA A 246 7.26 16.00 -7.66
N ASP A 247 7.86 16.07 -8.85
CA ASP A 247 7.15 16.12 -10.13
C ASP A 247 6.27 14.87 -10.33
N ALA A 248 6.84 13.68 -10.17
CA ALA A 248 6.11 12.44 -10.32
C ALA A 248 4.95 12.33 -9.31
N TYR A 249 5.18 12.63 -8.03
CA TYR A 249 4.11 12.63 -7.03
C TYR A 249 3.03 13.68 -7.30
N LYS A 250 3.41 14.88 -7.73
CA LYS A 250 2.46 15.94 -8.06
C LYS A 250 1.55 15.54 -9.23
N ASN A 251 2.10 14.89 -10.26
CA ASN A 251 1.30 14.30 -11.35
C ASN A 251 0.22 13.33 -10.84
N VAL A 252 0.48 12.57 -9.77
CA VAL A 252 -0.54 11.74 -9.13
C VAL A 252 -1.58 12.61 -8.42
N MET A 253 -1.14 13.57 -7.59
CA MET A 253 -2.01 14.44 -6.80
C MET A 253 -2.97 15.28 -7.65
N THR A 254 -2.56 15.65 -8.87
CA THR A 254 -3.31 16.52 -9.78
C THR A 254 -3.98 15.78 -10.93
N TYR A 255 -3.92 14.44 -10.97
CA TYR A 255 -4.49 13.64 -12.07
C TYR A 255 -5.98 13.93 -12.32
N TYR A 256 -6.73 14.18 -11.24
CA TYR A 256 -8.17 14.46 -11.28
C TYR A 256 -8.51 15.94 -11.43
N ASP A 257 -7.51 16.82 -11.51
CA ASP A 257 -7.74 18.24 -11.70
C ASP A 257 -8.37 18.46 -13.08
N ASN A 258 -9.39 19.33 -13.15
CA ASN A 258 -10.08 19.71 -14.39
C ASN A 258 -10.81 18.56 -15.12
N GLN A 259 -11.08 17.43 -14.46
CA GLN A 259 -11.85 16.31 -15.04
C GLN A 259 -13.38 16.45 -14.89
N GLY A 260 -13.87 17.69 -14.74
CA GLY A 260 -15.30 18.04 -14.84
C GLY A 260 -16.16 17.86 -13.58
N ASN A 261 -15.59 17.41 -12.45
CA ASN A 261 -16.30 17.27 -11.17
C ASN A 261 -15.55 17.99 -10.05
N ASP A 262 -16.23 18.89 -9.33
CA ASP A 262 -15.67 19.65 -8.20
C ASP A 262 -15.15 18.73 -7.08
N ASP A 263 -15.83 17.61 -6.80
CA ASP A 263 -15.37 16.68 -5.78
C ASP A 263 -14.07 15.97 -6.20
N TRP A 264 -13.92 15.67 -7.49
CA TRP A 264 -12.67 15.11 -8.01
C TRP A 264 -11.56 16.15 -7.94
N THR A 265 -11.85 17.36 -8.41
CA THR A 265 -10.90 18.47 -8.45
C THR A 265 -10.41 18.83 -7.05
N PHE A 266 -11.29 18.93 -6.06
CA PHE A 266 -10.92 19.43 -4.73
C PHE A 266 -10.55 18.34 -3.71
N ASN A 267 -10.96 17.08 -3.90
CA ASN A 267 -10.82 16.06 -2.86
C ASN A 267 -9.86 14.91 -3.23
N TYR A 268 -9.79 14.48 -4.49
CA TYR A 268 -9.05 13.27 -4.85
C TYR A 268 -7.54 13.46 -4.69
N TYR A 269 -6.95 12.61 -3.85
CA TYR A 269 -5.54 12.62 -3.46
C TYR A 269 -5.06 13.91 -2.79
N LYS A 270 -5.98 14.68 -2.19
CA LYS A 270 -5.69 15.98 -1.58
C LYS A 270 -5.89 16.05 -0.08
N LEU A 271 -6.21 14.94 0.59
CA LEU A 271 -6.46 14.90 2.04
C LEU A 271 -7.50 15.96 2.47
N LYS A 272 -8.73 15.78 1.98
CA LYS A 272 -9.87 16.68 2.19
C LYS A 272 -10.09 16.95 3.69
N GLU A 273 -10.47 18.18 3.99
CA GLU A 273 -10.90 18.65 5.30
C GLU A 273 -12.04 17.83 5.92
N ARG A 274 -12.08 17.82 7.25
CA ARG A 274 -13.11 17.13 8.05
C ARG A 274 -14.52 17.67 7.76
N SER A 275 -15.46 16.77 7.54
CA SER A 275 -16.91 17.02 7.55
C SER A 275 -17.43 16.96 8.98
N VAL A 276 -17.44 18.12 9.66
CA VAL A 276 -17.83 18.22 11.08
C VAL A 276 -19.29 17.79 11.34
N THR A 277 -20.18 17.91 10.34
CA THR A 277 -21.62 17.66 10.54
C THR A 277 -21.97 16.17 10.61
N ASP A 278 -21.38 15.35 9.74
CA ASP A 278 -21.76 13.95 9.55
C ASP A 278 -20.58 12.98 9.57
N ASN A 279 -19.34 13.49 9.69
CA ASN A 279 -18.09 12.72 9.60
C ASN A 279 -18.01 11.86 8.33
N ASN A 280 -18.66 12.30 7.25
CA ASN A 280 -18.56 11.68 5.93
C ASN A 280 -17.27 12.12 5.22
N ASP A 281 -16.15 11.75 5.84
CA ASP A 281 -14.78 12.06 5.47
C ASP A 281 -13.85 10.91 5.93
N LEU A 282 -12.54 11.12 5.83
CA LEU A 282 -11.50 10.18 6.26
C LEU A 282 -10.55 10.81 7.30
N SER A 283 -11.12 11.61 8.20
CA SER A 283 -10.42 12.35 9.24
C SER A 283 -10.79 11.84 10.63
N ILE A 284 -9.93 12.10 11.61
CA ILE A 284 -10.24 11.92 13.02
C ILE A 284 -11.28 12.96 13.42
N GLY A 285 -12.38 12.54 14.03
CA GLY A 285 -13.52 13.40 14.35
C GLY A 285 -14.27 13.01 15.62
N TYR A 286 -15.18 13.89 16.00
CA TYR A 286 -16.08 13.77 17.14
C TYR A 286 -17.49 14.18 16.70
N LEU A 287 -18.51 13.93 17.53
CA LEU A 287 -19.82 14.51 17.28
C LEU A 287 -19.75 16.04 17.35
N ARG A 288 -20.44 16.70 16.42
CA ARG A 288 -20.46 18.16 16.31
C ARG A 288 -20.84 18.84 17.62
N ASN A 289 -20.08 19.88 17.98
CA ASN A 289 -20.21 20.65 19.23
C ASN A 289 -19.94 19.85 20.50
N ARG A 290 -19.33 18.66 20.39
CA ARG A 290 -18.98 17.76 21.50
C ARG A 290 -17.53 17.30 21.40
N GLU A 291 -16.69 18.06 20.73
CA GLU A 291 -15.29 17.74 20.48
C GLU A 291 -14.46 17.65 21.78
N GLN A 292 -14.95 18.21 22.90
CA GLN A 292 -14.33 18.08 24.22
C GLN A 292 -14.74 16.81 24.98
N ASP A 293 -15.77 16.09 24.51
CA ASP A 293 -16.26 14.86 25.12
C ASP A 293 -15.71 13.65 24.36
N VAL A 294 -14.68 13.02 24.93
CA VAL A 294 -13.99 11.85 24.34
C VAL A 294 -14.92 10.68 24.02
N ARG A 295 -16.09 10.60 24.68
CA ARG A 295 -17.09 9.53 24.44
C ARG A 295 -17.79 9.68 23.09
N THR A 296 -17.66 10.85 22.46
CA THR A 296 -18.25 11.15 21.15
C THR A 296 -17.29 10.93 19.98
N PHE A 297 -16.11 10.37 20.25
CA PHE A 297 -15.11 10.03 19.24
C PHE A 297 -15.67 9.09 18.18
N ILE A 298 -15.41 9.38 16.91
CA ILE A 298 -15.94 8.60 15.79
C ILE A 298 -15.07 7.37 15.54
N ASN A 299 -15.50 6.25 16.10
CA ASN A 299 -14.97 4.92 15.82
C ASN A 299 -15.98 4.14 14.97
N SER A 300 -15.93 4.30 13.65
CA SER A 300 -16.89 3.75 12.70
C SER A 300 -16.21 3.10 11.50
N LYS A 301 -16.87 2.07 10.95
CA LYS A 301 -16.45 1.39 9.71
C LYS A 301 -16.95 2.05 8.44
N THR A 302 -17.85 3.03 8.57
CA THR A 302 -18.51 3.72 7.45
C THR A 302 -18.27 5.23 7.44
N GLN A 303 -17.80 5.80 8.56
CA GLN A 303 -17.53 7.23 8.73
C GLN A 303 -16.16 7.47 9.37
N GLY A 304 -15.56 8.62 9.09
CA GLY A 304 -14.28 9.05 9.62
C GLY A 304 -13.10 8.16 9.21
N TRP A 305 -11.96 8.40 9.85
CA TRP A 305 -10.66 7.80 9.48
C TRP A 305 -10.68 6.28 9.35
N ARG A 306 -11.20 5.54 10.36
CA ARG A 306 -11.20 4.06 10.34
C ARG A 306 -11.94 3.46 9.16
N SER A 307 -12.95 4.17 8.64
CA SER A 307 -13.75 3.69 7.51
C SER A 307 -12.92 3.37 6.27
N MET A 308 -11.77 3.99 6.06
CA MET A 308 -10.94 3.75 4.86
C MET A 308 -10.50 2.29 4.72
N PHE A 309 -10.37 1.55 5.83
CA PHE A 309 -9.89 0.17 5.84
C PHE A 309 -11.01 -0.86 5.65
N SER A 310 -12.28 -0.49 5.89
CA SER A 310 -13.42 -1.39 5.76
C SER A 310 -14.45 -1.04 4.69
N ARG A 311 -14.51 0.23 4.27
CA ARG A 311 -15.53 0.71 3.35
C ARG A 311 -15.43 0.08 1.95
N THR A 312 -16.56 0.13 1.24
CA THR A 312 -16.66 -0.23 -0.17
C THR A 312 -16.00 0.84 -1.05
N GLN A 313 -15.78 0.52 -2.33
CA GLN A 313 -15.20 1.46 -3.30
C GLN A 313 -16.23 2.53 -3.70
N ASP A 314 -16.40 3.53 -2.82
CA ASP A 314 -17.21 4.73 -3.08
C ASP A 314 -16.33 5.95 -3.42
N GLY A 315 -16.96 7.11 -3.66
CA GLY A 315 -16.23 8.34 -4.01
C GLY A 315 -15.21 8.80 -2.96
N ILE A 316 -15.48 8.54 -1.68
CA ILE A 316 -14.56 8.91 -0.59
C ILE A 316 -13.39 7.93 -0.55
N TRP A 317 -13.64 6.63 -0.68
CA TRP A 317 -12.60 5.61 -0.82
C TRP A 317 -11.68 5.93 -2.01
N ASN A 318 -12.26 6.29 -3.16
CA ASN A 318 -11.52 6.64 -4.38
C ASN A 318 -10.67 7.91 -4.25
N SER A 319 -10.97 8.77 -3.28
CA SER A 319 -10.21 9.99 -2.99
C SER A 319 -8.93 9.74 -2.18
N GLU A 320 -8.85 8.59 -1.48
CA GLU A 320 -7.70 8.22 -0.64
C GLU A 320 -6.82 7.18 -1.32
N TRP A 321 -7.41 6.11 -1.87
CA TRP A 321 -6.64 4.96 -2.33
C TRP A 321 -6.08 5.16 -3.74
N VAL A 322 -4.76 5.00 -3.87
CA VAL A 322 -4.02 5.08 -5.14
C VAL A 322 -3.80 3.67 -5.71
N TRP A 323 -3.43 2.73 -4.85
CA TRP A 323 -3.16 1.34 -5.22
C TRP A 323 -3.56 0.39 -4.09
N THR A 324 -4.44 -0.56 -4.38
CA THR A 324 -4.94 -1.59 -3.45
C THR A 324 -5.27 -2.87 -4.19
N LEU A 325 -5.02 -4.02 -3.57
CA LEU A 325 -5.44 -5.30 -4.12
C LEU A 325 -6.44 -6.00 -3.20
N PRO A 326 -7.61 -6.43 -3.69
CA PRO A 326 -8.57 -7.17 -2.88
C PRO A 326 -8.10 -8.61 -2.62
N PHE A 327 -8.30 -9.08 -1.39
CA PHE A 327 -8.32 -10.51 -1.09
C PHE A 327 -9.77 -10.99 -1.19
N SER A 328 -10.01 -12.03 -1.99
CA SER A 328 -11.32 -12.65 -2.11
C SER A 328 -11.18 -14.11 -2.58
N SER A 329 -12.19 -14.93 -2.30
CA SER A 329 -12.27 -16.29 -2.85
C SER A 329 -12.19 -16.32 -4.37
N ASN A 330 -12.69 -15.27 -5.04
CA ASN A 330 -12.72 -15.19 -6.50
C ASN A 330 -11.33 -14.93 -7.08
N PHE A 331 -10.44 -14.28 -6.33
CA PHE A 331 -9.03 -14.12 -6.68
C PHE A 331 -8.13 -15.26 -6.17
N GLY A 332 -8.74 -16.33 -5.62
CA GLY A 332 -8.03 -17.54 -5.19
C GLY A 332 -7.18 -17.40 -3.94
N GLN A 333 -7.21 -16.26 -3.25
CA GLN A 333 -6.45 -16.02 -2.03
C GLN A 333 -7.26 -15.26 -0.97
N GLY A 334 -7.36 -15.84 0.22
CA GLY A 334 -7.89 -15.17 1.40
C GLY A 334 -6.87 -14.20 2.00
N ASN A 335 -7.35 -13.28 2.83
CA ASN A 335 -6.54 -12.29 3.54
C ASN A 335 -5.56 -12.99 4.51
N PRO A 336 -4.25 -13.01 4.21
CA PRO A 336 -3.27 -13.72 5.03
C PRO A 336 -3.10 -13.08 6.41
N PHE A 337 -3.41 -11.79 6.55
CA PHE A 337 -3.25 -11.04 7.79
C PHE A 337 -4.24 -11.44 8.88
N ILE A 338 -5.31 -12.18 8.54
CA ILE A 338 -6.20 -12.80 9.53
C ILE A 338 -5.40 -13.77 10.40
N ARG A 339 -4.53 -14.59 9.80
CA ARG A 339 -3.65 -15.51 10.54
C ARG A 339 -2.77 -14.75 11.53
N TYR A 340 -2.17 -13.64 11.09
CA TYR A 340 -1.19 -12.89 11.88
C TYR A 340 -1.80 -12.06 13.01
N PHE A 341 -2.93 -11.40 12.78
CA PHE A 341 -3.45 -10.40 13.72
C PHE A 341 -4.72 -10.82 14.46
N ALA A 342 -5.54 -11.72 13.92
CA ALA A 342 -6.82 -12.02 14.55
C ALA A 342 -6.68 -13.01 15.72
N ILE A 343 -7.21 -12.64 16.89
CA ILE A 343 -7.33 -13.53 18.07
C ILE A 343 -8.41 -14.59 17.84
N ASN A 344 -9.50 -14.22 17.17
CA ASN A 344 -10.59 -15.13 16.85
C ASN A 344 -10.56 -15.46 15.35
N GLY A 345 -10.44 -16.76 15.02
CA GLY A 345 -10.39 -17.23 13.63
C GLY A 345 -9.03 -17.02 12.93
N GLY A 346 -8.02 -16.56 13.67
CA GLY A 346 -6.61 -16.49 13.28
C GLY A 346 -5.70 -17.13 14.34
N GLU A 347 -4.40 -16.91 14.24
CA GLU A 347 -3.38 -17.47 15.14
C GLU A 347 -2.77 -16.42 16.10
N TYR A 348 -3.08 -15.13 15.89
CA TYR A 348 -2.57 -14.00 16.68
C TYR A 348 -1.06 -14.08 16.91
N LEU A 349 -0.29 -14.11 15.82
CA LEU A 349 1.17 -14.24 15.83
C LEU A 349 1.87 -12.89 16.05
N LEU A 350 1.24 -11.78 15.64
CA LEU A 350 1.82 -10.45 15.67
C LEU A 350 0.90 -9.45 16.38
N LYS A 351 1.53 -8.49 17.05
CA LYS A 351 0.88 -7.41 17.78
C LYS A 351 1.63 -6.09 17.55
N PRO A 352 1.04 -4.91 17.81
CA PRO A 352 1.81 -3.67 17.83
C PRO A 352 2.93 -3.76 18.88
N SER A 353 4.10 -3.19 18.56
CA SER A 353 5.18 -3.01 19.52
C SER A 353 4.80 -1.98 20.58
N GLN A 354 5.47 -2.01 21.74
CA GLN A 354 5.28 -0.96 22.73
C GLN A 354 5.71 0.41 22.19
N GLU A 355 6.68 0.46 21.29
CA GLU A 355 7.19 1.69 20.67
C GLU A 355 6.09 2.48 19.94
N ILE A 356 5.28 1.85 19.09
CA ILE A 356 4.22 2.58 18.36
C ILE A 356 3.07 3.00 19.27
N ILE A 357 2.77 2.20 20.30
CA ILE A 357 1.79 2.57 21.33
C ILE A 357 2.24 3.85 22.05
N ASP A 358 3.49 3.90 22.50
CA ASP A 358 4.07 5.09 23.13
C ASP A 358 4.10 6.29 22.18
N GLN A 359 4.43 6.09 20.90
CA GLN A 359 4.47 7.18 19.92
C GLN A 359 3.10 7.85 19.75
N TRP A 360 2.01 7.08 19.73
CA TRP A 360 0.66 7.62 19.72
C TRP A 360 0.27 8.26 21.07
N ASP A 361 0.66 7.67 22.19
CA ASP A 361 0.36 8.19 23.53
C ASP A 361 1.11 9.49 23.85
N ASN A 362 2.23 9.72 23.20
CA ASN A 362 2.99 10.97 23.29
C ASN A 362 2.46 12.09 22.40
N GLN A 363 1.35 11.90 21.68
CA GLN A 363 0.71 12.97 20.90
C GLN A 363 -0.32 13.74 21.72
N THR A 364 -0.71 14.91 21.22
CA THR A 364 -1.82 15.68 21.79
C THR A 364 -2.71 16.22 20.66
N GLN A 365 -4.00 15.97 20.80
CA GLN A 365 -5.02 16.49 19.89
C GLN A 365 -5.32 17.97 20.13
N TRP A 366 -5.98 18.61 19.16
CA TRP A 366 -6.34 20.03 19.25
C TRP A 366 -7.26 20.37 20.43
N ASN A 367 -8.16 19.45 20.80
CA ASN A 367 -9.02 19.56 21.98
C ASN A 367 -8.30 19.28 23.32
N GLY A 368 -6.99 18.98 23.31
CA GLY A 368 -6.22 18.70 24.52
C GLY A 368 -6.23 17.24 24.98
N VAL A 369 -6.87 16.34 24.24
CA VAL A 369 -6.80 14.89 24.51
C VAL A 369 -5.34 14.41 24.36
N PRO A 370 -4.75 13.78 25.38
CA PRO A 370 -3.31 13.50 25.44
C PRO A 370 -2.95 12.16 24.78
N TYR A 371 -3.45 11.92 23.57
CA TYR A 371 -3.05 10.79 22.72
C TYR A 371 -3.53 11.01 21.27
N ASP A 372 -2.97 10.27 20.34
CA ASP A 372 -3.39 10.22 18.94
C ASP A 372 -4.63 9.33 18.73
N GLY A 373 -5.69 9.90 18.14
CA GLY A 373 -6.91 9.16 17.82
C GLY A 373 -6.69 7.96 16.88
N ARG A 374 -5.64 7.95 16.06
CA ARG A 374 -5.31 6.81 15.18
C ARG A 374 -4.98 5.54 15.96
N LYS A 375 -4.51 5.64 17.21
CA LYS A 375 -4.25 4.48 18.08
C LYS A 375 -5.48 3.59 18.21
N VAL A 376 -6.60 4.17 18.67
CA VAL A 376 -7.86 3.44 18.95
C VAL A 376 -8.58 2.99 17.67
N LEU A 377 -8.14 3.48 16.50
CA LEU A 377 -8.67 3.11 15.20
C LEU A 377 -7.80 2.09 14.46
N SER A 378 -6.54 1.95 14.86
CA SER A 378 -5.58 1.01 14.26
C SER A 378 -5.33 -0.21 15.16
N VAL A 379 -5.58 -0.08 16.46
CA VAL A 379 -5.39 -1.11 17.48
C VAL A 379 -6.64 -1.21 18.36
N ALA A 380 -7.07 -2.44 18.63
CA ALA A 380 -8.07 -2.75 19.65
C ALA A 380 -7.43 -3.58 20.77
N ASP A 381 -7.91 -3.43 22.00
CA ASP A 381 -7.48 -4.28 23.12
C ASP A 381 -8.55 -5.34 23.39
N ALA A 382 -8.13 -6.60 23.51
CA ALA A 382 -8.98 -7.70 23.95
C ALA A 382 -8.34 -8.38 25.15
N ASP A 383 -8.80 -8.03 26.36
CA ASP A 383 -8.33 -8.56 27.63
C ASP A 383 -6.79 -8.44 27.80
N GLY A 384 -6.22 -7.28 27.45
CA GLY A 384 -4.79 -7.01 27.51
C GLY A 384 -3.99 -7.54 26.32
N MET A 385 -4.65 -8.07 25.29
CA MET A 385 -4.04 -8.44 24.02
C MET A 385 -4.29 -7.34 22.98
N PRO A 386 -3.28 -6.50 22.66
CA PRO A 386 -3.44 -5.48 21.63
C PRO A 386 -3.43 -6.11 20.23
N VAL A 387 -4.45 -5.79 19.43
CA VAL A 387 -4.72 -6.37 18.12
C VAL A 387 -4.65 -5.29 17.04
N VAL A 388 -3.86 -5.51 16.00
CA VAL A 388 -3.88 -4.68 14.80
C VAL A 388 -5.19 -4.88 14.05
N THR A 389 -5.96 -3.82 13.80
CA THR A 389 -7.30 -3.93 13.20
C THR A 389 -7.40 -3.53 11.74
N LYS A 390 -6.43 -2.79 11.17
CA LYS A 390 -6.51 -2.29 9.78
C LYS A 390 -6.83 -3.38 8.76
N TYR A 391 -6.17 -4.54 8.85
CA TYR A 391 -6.45 -5.69 7.98
C TYR A 391 -7.63 -6.56 8.43
N LEU A 392 -8.18 -6.32 9.62
CA LEU A 392 -9.25 -7.12 10.22
C LEU A 392 -10.62 -6.41 10.18
N ASP A 393 -10.66 -5.11 9.88
CA ASP A 393 -11.90 -4.34 9.97
C ASP A 393 -12.99 -4.78 8.99
N GLN A 394 -12.64 -5.51 7.92
CA GLN A 394 -13.63 -6.19 7.07
C GLN A 394 -14.04 -7.57 7.59
N TYR A 395 -13.21 -8.19 8.42
CA TYR A 395 -13.35 -9.56 8.89
C TYR A 395 -14.08 -9.67 10.24
N THR A 396 -13.76 -8.81 11.21
CA THR A 396 -14.23 -8.94 12.60
C THR A 396 -15.25 -7.88 12.98
N ALA A 397 -16.16 -8.15 13.92
CA ALA A 397 -17.07 -7.15 14.46
C ALA A 397 -16.32 -6.12 15.32
N LEU A 398 -16.76 -4.85 15.26
CA LEU A 398 -16.17 -3.78 16.05
C LEU A 398 -16.40 -4.06 17.55
N GLY A 399 -15.36 -3.92 18.37
CA GLY A 399 -15.43 -4.10 19.82
C GLY A 399 -15.24 -5.54 20.29
N THR A 400 -15.92 -6.53 19.69
CA THR A 400 -15.77 -7.94 20.12
C THR A 400 -14.63 -8.68 19.43
N LEU A 401 -14.18 -8.18 18.26
CA LEU A 401 -13.15 -8.82 17.43
C LEU A 401 -13.50 -10.27 17.01
N VAL A 402 -14.77 -10.65 17.07
CA VAL A 402 -15.27 -11.95 16.59
C VAL A 402 -15.51 -11.86 15.07
N PRO A 403 -15.22 -12.89 14.27
CA PRO A 403 -15.52 -12.90 12.84
C PRO A 403 -16.99 -12.57 12.55
N ILE A 404 -17.24 -11.66 11.61
CA ILE A 404 -18.60 -11.34 11.12
C ILE A 404 -19.16 -12.54 10.38
N ASP A 405 -18.33 -13.14 9.53
CA ASP A 405 -18.57 -14.40 8.85
C ASP A 405 -17.27 -15.22 8.92
N GLN A 406 -17.38 -16.44 9.44
CA GLN A 406 -16.25 -17.32 9.69
C GLN A 406 -15.60 -17.82 8.40
N TYR A 407 -16.39 -17.90 7.32
CA TYR A 407 -15.99 -18.43 6.02
C TYR A 407 -15.49 -17.34 5.08
N ASN A 408 -15.93 -16.09 5.29
CA ASN A 408 -15.47 -14.97 4.48
C ASN A 408 -14.11 -14.46 4.99
N LYS A 409 -13.04 -14.85 4.29
CA LYS A 409 -11.67 -14.39 4.53
C LYS A 409 -11.27 -13.25 3.59
N GLY A 410 -12.22 -12.43 3.15
CA GLY A 410 -11.97 -11.26 2.31
C GLY A 410 -11.17 -10.16 3.02
N GLY A 411 -10.62 -9.24 2.24
CA GLY A 411 -9.83 -8.13 2.76
C GLY A 411 -9.22 -7.29 1.65
N LYS A 412 -8.25 -6.44 1.99
CA LYS A 412 -7.45 -5.72 1.01
C LYS A 412 -5.98 -5.68 1.44
N TRP A 413 -5.08 -5.76 0.48
CA TRP A 413 -3.69 -5.35 0.63
C TRP A 413 -3.58 -3.85 0.35
N PHE A 414 -3.18 -3.11 1.39
CA PHE A 414 -2.95 -1.68 1.34
C PHE A 414 -1.53 -1.41 0.81
N LEU A 415 -1.41 -0.83 -0.38
CA LEU A 415 -0.13 -0.61 -1.05
C LEU A 415 0.23 0.87 -1.14
N TYR A 416 -0.74 1.71 -1.53
CA TYR A 416 -0.50 3.14 -1.68
C TYR A 416 -1.76 3.97 -1.50
N ARG A 417 -1.69 5.02 -0.68
CA ARG A 417 -2.78 5.97 -0.45
C ARG A 417 -2.29 7.40 -0.40
N ALA A 418 -3.23 8.35 -0.41
CA ALA A 418 -2.98 9.78 -0.47
C ALA A 418 -2.06 10.26 0.67
N ALA A 419 -2.16 9.69 1.88
CA ALA A 419 -1.24 10.06 2.96
C ALA A 419 0.22 9.68 2.66
N LYS A 420 0.48 8.47 2.14
CA LYS A 420 1.82 8.05 1.69
C LYS A 420 2.36 9.01 0.64
N LEU A 421 1.52 9.34 -0.34
CA LEU A 421 1.83 10.28 -1.42
C LEU A 421 2.22 11.67 -0.88
N HIS A 422 1.48 12.20 0.09
CA HIS A 422 1.74 13.49 0.71
C HIS A 422 3.02 13.49 1.54
N LEU A 423 3.28 12.44 2.32
CA LEU A 423 4.52 12.31 3.09
C LEU A 423 5.74 12.26 2.19
N ARG A 424 5.67 11.46 1.13
CA ARG A 424 6.75 11.29 0.15
C ARG A 424 7.02 12.57 -0.65
N PHE A 425 5.96 13.27 -1.10
CA PHE A 425 6.10 14.58 -1.72
C PHE A 425 6.68 15.61 -0.75
N ALA A 426 6.19 15.66 0.49
CA ALA A 426 6.70 16.60 1.49
C ALA A 426 8.18 16.32 1.82
N GLU A 427 8.60 15.06 1.84
CA GLU A 427 10.01 14.69 2.00
C GLU A 427 10.86 15.19 0.83
N ALA A 428 10.41 14.96 -0.41
CA ALA A 428 11.07 15.48 -1.60
C ALA A 428 11.15 17.01 -1.59
N ALA A 429 10.03 17.69 -1.30
CA ALA A 429 9.96 19.15 -1.19
C ALA A 429 10.90 19.68 -0.10
N ASN A 430 10.96 19.02 1.06
CA ASN A 430 11.86 19.40 2.15
C ASN A 430 13.32 19.30 1.72
N ARG A 431 13.69 18.21 1.05
CA ARG A 431 15.04 17.96 0.54
C ARG A 431 15.41 18.84 -0.65
N ASP A 432 14.43 19.35 -1.40
CA ASP A 432 14.61 20.36 -2.46
C ASP A 432 14.50 21.81 -1.95
N GLY A 433 14.69 22.02 -0.64
CA GLY A 433 14.73 23.35 -0.02
C GLY A 433 13.37 24.05 0.12
N LYS A 434 12.26 23.37 -0.19
CA LYS A 434 10.88 23.90 -0.05
C LYS A 434 10.31 23.57 1.33
N HIS A 435 11.06 23.88 2.38
CA HIS A 435 10.73 23.54 3.78
C HIS A 435 9.33 24.00 4.19
N LYS A 436 8.92 25.21 3.81
CA LYS A 436 7.59 25.74 4.16
C LYS A 436 6.45 24.95 3.49
N VAL A 437 6.65 24.44 2.27
CA VAL A 437 5.67 23.57 1.58
C VAL A 437 5.56 22.24 2.34
N ALA A 438 6.70 21.61 2.63
CA ALA A 438 6.74 20.35 3.37
C ALA A 438 6.10 20.47 4.77
N TYR A 439 6.45 21.52 5.51
CA TYR A 439 5.88 21.84 6.82
C TYR A 439 4.36 22.02 6.76
N ALA A 440 3.86 22.70 5.74
CA ALA A 440 2.44 22.95 5.58
C ALA A 440 1.66 21.65 5.28
N LEU A 441 2.16 20.80 4.38
CA LEU A 441 1.53 19.51 4.05
C LEU A 441 1.58 18.51 5.21
N LEU A 442 2.67 18.50 5.97
CA LEU A 442 2.77 17.72 7.21
C LEU A 442 1.71 18.15 8.24
N ASN A 443 1.57 19.47 8.46
CA ASN A 443 0.74 20.02 9.52
C ASN A 443 -0.73 20.20 9.11
N ASN A 444 -1.15 21.44 8.87
CA ASN A 444 -2.54 21.84 8.72
C ASN A 444 -2.86 22.48 7.34
N GLY A 445 -2.09 22.12 6.31
CA GLY A 445 -2.34 22.43 4.91
C GLY A 445 -1.76 23.76 4.42
N ILE A 446 -1.67 23.92 3.09
CA ILE A 446 -1.12 25.13 2.45
C ILE A 446 -1.91 26.38 2.81
N ARG A 447 -3.25 26.29 2.81
CA ARG A 447 -4.16 27.42 3.08
C ARG A 447 -3.74 28.14 4.35
N THR A 448 -3.68 27.43 5.47
CA THR A 448 -3.40 28.01 6.79
C THR A 448 -1.97 28.56 6.91
N ASN A 449 -0.97 27.87 6.34
CA ASN A 449 0.44 28.22 6.50
C ASN A 449 0.92 29.37 5.60
N TYR A 450 0.15 29.71 4.57
CA TYR A 450 0.42 30.80 3.66
C TYR A 450 -0.62 31.94 3.79
N ASP A 451 -1.41 31.94 4.86
CA ASP A 451 -2.41 32.97 5.11
C ASP A 451 -1.88 34.14 5.95
N ASN A 452 -2.58 35.27 5.82
CA ASN A 452 -2.66 36.31 6.83
C ASN A 452 -4.14 36.48 7.21
N SER A 453 -4.50 36.03 8.42
CA SER A 453 -5.88 36.06 8.92
C SER A 453 -6.44 37.48 9.07
N ALA A 454 -5.59 38.50 9.12
CA ALA A 454 -6.02 39.90 9.18
C ALA A 454 -6.47 40.47 7.82
N SER A 455 -6.17 39.79 6.70
CA SER A 455 -6.54 40.24 5.35
C SER A 455 -7.76 39.47 4.82
N SER A 456 -8.76 40.19 4.31
CA SER A 456 -9.88 39.58 3.58
C SER A 456 -9.54 39.26 2.12
N ASP A 457 -8.66 40.06 1.52
CA ASP A 457 -8.17 39.83 0.16
C ASP A 457 -7.11 38.72 0.18
N LYS A 458 -7.39 37.63 -0.54
CA LYS A 458 -6.55 36.43 -0.64
C LYS A 458 -5.81 36.34 -1.98
N THR A 459 -5.76 37.42 -2.76
CA THR A 459 -5.14 37.44 -4.09
C THR A 459 -3.70 36.93 -4.06
N ASP A 460 -2.90 37.38 -3.08
CA ASP A 460 -1.48 37.01 -2.90
C ASP A 460 -1.22 36.12 -1.67
N LEU A 461 -2.28 35.56 -1.06
CA LEU A 461 -2.20 34.73 0.14
C LEU A 461 -2.68 33.31 -0.14
N GLN A 462 -2.47 32.40 0.81
CA GLN A 462 -2.96 31.01 0.79
C GLN A 462 -2.49 30.19 -0.44
N GLN A 463 -1.41 30.63 -1.06
CA GLN A 463 -0.77 29.97 -2.20
C GLN A 463 0.75 30.07 -2.08
N THR A 464 1.44 29.20 -2.79
CA THR A 464 2.91 29.08 -2.70
C THR A 464 3.65 30.02 -3.64
N GLN A 465 3.07 30.38 -4.80
CA GLN A 465 3.72 31.17 -5.86
C GLN A 465 5.08 30.61 -6.31
N LEU A 466 5.27 29.30 -6.20
CA LEU A 466 6.46 28.59 -6.68
C LEU A 466 6.21 28.01 -8.08
N PRO A 467 7.26 27.69 -8.86
CA PRO A 467 7.09 26.92 -10.08
C PRO A 467 6.67 25.47 -9.77
N TRP A 468 6.09 24.81 -10.78
CA TRP A 468 5.87 23.37 -10.77
C TRP A 468 7.14 22.61 -10.37
N PRO A 469 7.07 21.57 -9.52
CA PRO A 469 5.86 20.91 -8.97
C PRO A 469 5.37 21.48 -7.62
N TYR A 470 5.90 22.61 -7.19
CA TYR A 470 5.64 23.20 -5.87
C TYR A 470 4.56 24.28 -5.89
N ASP A 471 3.87 24.44 -7.01
CA ASP A 471 2.75 25.35 -7.21
C ASP A 471 1.46 24.78 -6.59
N PHE A 472 1.12 25.27 -5.42
CA PHE A 472 -0.14 25.02 -4.74
C PHE A 472 -0.96 26.30 -4.63
N ASP A 473 -2.18 26.26 -5.16
CA ASP A 473 -3.22 27.28 -4.96
C ASP A 473 -4.28 26.75 -3.99
N ALA A 474 -4.22 27.21 -2.73
CA ALA A 474 -5.17 26.86 -1.68
C ALA A 474 -6.05 28.05 -1.26
N ARG A 475 -6.22 29.04 -2.15
CA ARG A 475 -7.01 30.23 -1.87
C ARG A 475 -8.47 29.91 -1.58
N MET A 476 -8.97 30.48 -0.49
CA MET A 476 -10.35 30.48 -0.05
C MET A 476 -10.73 31.89 0.38
N GLY A 477 -11.20 32.68 -0.58
CA GLY A 477 -11.61 34.07 -0.39
C GLY A 477 -13.08 34.29 -0.71
N GLN A 478 -13.66 35.36 -0.20
CA GLN A 478 -15.00 35.83 -0.57
C GLN A 478 -14.96 37.14 -1.37
N VAL A 479 -14.03 38.04 -1.06
CA VAL A 479 -13.86 39.31 -1.77
C VAL A 479 -12.36 39.57 -1.99
N PRO A 480 -11.80 39.25 -3.19
CA PRO A 480 -12.43 38.53 -4.30
C PRO A 480 -12.80 37.06 -3.98
N TYR A 481 -13.69 36.47 -4.77
CA TYR A 481 -14.08 35.07 -4.61
C TYR A 481 -12.99 34.13 -5.15
N PHE A 482 -12.46 33.26 -4.30
CA PHE A 482 -11.47 32.25 -4.67
C PHE A 482 -11.86 30.87 -4.14
N ARG A 483 -11.72 29.84 -4.98
CA ARG A 483 -11.73 28.41 -4.59
C ARG A 483 -10.59 27.72 -5.34
N GLY A 484 -9.37 27.88 -4.83
CA GLY A 484 -8.19 27.23 -5.37
C GLY A 484 -8.30 25.72 -5.26
N VAL A 485 -7.62 24.98 -6.14
CA VAL A 485 -7.70 23.52 -6.23
C VAL A 485 -7.36 22.82 -4.90
N TRP A 486 -6.53 23.44 -4.06
CA TRP A 486 -6.06 22.90 -2.79
C TRP A 486 -6.75 23.51 -1.55
N HIS A 487 -7.82 24.30 -1.72
CA HIS A 487 -8.45 25.05 -0.62
C HIS A 487 -9.02 24.19 0.52
N ARG A 488 -9.27 22.90 0.27
CA ARG A 488 -9.80 21.92 1.23
C ARG A 488 -8.72 21.03 1.85
N ASN A 489 -7.45 21.18 1.50
CA ASN A 489 -6.38 20.37 2.08
C ASN A 489 -6.12 20.79 3.54
N GLU A 490 -6.21 19.83 4.46
CA GLU A 490 -5.90 20.03 5.90
C GLU A 490 -4.54 19.47 6.32
N GLY A 491 -3.73 18.95 5.40
CA GLY A 491 -2.49 18.28 5.76
C GLY A 491 -2.71 17.01 6.62
N ILE A 492 -1.62 16.33 6.96
CA ILE A 492 -1.68 15.01 7.60
C ILE A 492 -2.02 15.12 9.09
N ARG A 493 -1.41 16.05 9.82
CA ARG A 493 -1.72 16.23 11.24
C ARG A 493 -3.08 16.88 11.46
N GLY A 494 -3.51 17.78 10.55
CA GLY A 494 -4.84 18.38 10.59
C GLY A 494 -5.96 17.34 10.43
N ARG A 495 -5.85 16.41 9.46
CA ARG A 495 -6.81 15.30 9.34
C ARG A 495 -6.77 14.35 10.53
N ALA A 496 -5.62 14.18 11.17
CA ALA A 496 -5.46 13.39 12.40
C ALA A 496 -5.94 14.13 13.68
N TYR A 497 -6.43 15.37 13.56
CA TYR A 497 -6.83 16.24 14.67
C TYR A 497 -5.71 16.51 15.70
N LEU A 498 -4.46 16.41 15.26
CA LEU A 498 -3.28 16.63 16.09
C LEU A 498 -2.80 18.08 16.04
N ARG A 499 -2.21 18.53 17.14
CA ARG A 499 -1.49 19.81 17.17
C ARG A 499 -0.34 19.81 16.16
N ASN A 500 -0.08 20.98 15.57
CA ASN A 500 1.04 21.17 14.65
C ASN A 500 2.36 20.90 15.36
N ARG A 501 3.33 20.31 14.64
CA ARG A 501 4.73 20.29 15.05
C ARG A 501 5.30 21.71 14.92
N VAL A 502 6.21 22.06 15.82
CA VAL A 502 6.84 23.39 15.86
C VAL A 502 8.29 23.26 15.40
N ILE A 503 8.74 24.21 14.57
CA ILE A 503 10.16 24.40 14.24
C ILE A 503 10.60 25.66 14.98
N GLU A 504 11.37 25.50 16.05
CA GLU A 504 11.81 26.63 16.88
C GLU A 504 12.80 27.53 16.14
N ASN A 505 13.75 26.91 15.42
CA ASN A 505 14.74 27.61 14.61
C ASN A 505 14.59 27.26 13.13
N PRO A 506 14.16 28.20 12.27
CA PRO A 506 14.03 27.95 10.83
C PRO A 506 15.33 27.49 10.15
N ALA A 507 16.51 27.80 10.69
CA ALA A 507 17.78 27.33 10.14
C ALA A 507 17.94 25.80 10.20
N ASP A 508 17.26 25.13 11.13
CA ASP A 508 17.34 23.68 11.34
C ASP A 508 16.20 22.92 10.63
N SER A 509 15.42 23.61 9.80
CA SER A 509 14.19 23.10 9.19
C SER A 509 14.37 21.77 8.47
N LEU A 510 15.47 21.58 7.72
CA LEU A 510 15.67 20.38 6.90
C LEU A 510 15.58 19.09 7.73
N ILE A 511 16.41 18.98 8.77
CA ILE A 511 16.51 17.75 9.58
C ILE A 511 15.29 17.60 10.50
N HIS A 512 14.80 18.70 11.09
CA HIS A 512 13.61 18.65 11.94
C HIS A 512 12.37 18.21 11.16
N ILE A 513 12.11 18.78 9.98
CA ILE A 513 10.98 18.39 9.15
C ILE A 513 11.15 16.94 8.67
N GLU A 514 12.35 16.52 8.28
CA GLU A 514 12.55 15.13 7.84
C GLU A 514 12.27 14.13 8.97
N ASN A 515 12.73 14.41 10.19
CA ASN A 515 12.40 13.59 11.36
C ASN A 515 10.88 13.57 11.61
N TYR A 516 10.22 14.73 11.59
CA TYR A 516 8.77 14.78 11.78
C TYR A 516 7.99 14.06 10.68
N LEU A 517 8.45 14.08 9.43
CA LEU A 517 7.81 13.34 8.34
C LEU A 517 7.91 11.83 8.55
N VAL A 518 9.06 11.34 9.00
CA VAL A 518 9.26 9.91 9.26
C VAL A 518 8.54 9.45 10.52
N GLU A 519 8.47 10.30 11.54
CA GLU A 519 7.61 10.07 12.72
C GLU A 519 6.14 10.04 12.33
N GLU A 520 5.67 11.01 11.53
CA GLU A 520 4.28 11.06 11.09
C GLU A 520 3.93 9.87 10.19
N SER A 521 4.88 9.39 9.38
CA SER A 521 4.75 8.15 8.61
C SER A 521 4.48 6.94 9.52
N ALA A 522 5.16 6.85 10.67
CA ALA A 522 4.90 5.80 11.65
C ALA A 522 3.46 5.85 12.17
N LEU A 523 3.00 7.04 12.57
CA LEU A 523 1.66 7.22 13.18
C LEU A 523 0.53 7.00 12.16
N GLU A 524 0.72 7.49 10.94
CA GLU A 524 -0.29 7.46 9.88
C GLU A 524 -0.36 6.09 9.20
N GLN A 525 0.80 5.51 8.87
CA GLN A 525 0.92 4.33 8.03
C GLN A 525 1.28 3.05 8.81
N ALA A 526 1.19 3.06 10.15
CA ALA A 526 1.49 1.88 10.96
C ALA A 526 0.84 0.61 10.37
N PHE A 527 1.67 -0.43 10.21
CA PHE A 527 1.30 -1.75 9.73
C PHE A 527 1.03 -1.87 8.23
N GLU A 528 1.17 -0.81 7.44
CA GLU A 528 0.81 -0.81 6.00
C GLU A 528 1.95 -1.25 5.07
N GLY A 529 3.11 -1.66 5.59
CA GLY A 529 4.19 -2.25 4.79
C GLY A 529 5.21 -1.26 4.27
N SER A 530 5.49 -0.17 4.98
CA SER A 530 6.43 0.88 4.52
C SER A 530 7.50 1.26 5.53
N ARG A 531 7.47 0.71 6.75
CA ARG A 531 8.32 1.26 7.82
C ARG A 531 9.82 1.01 7.62
N TRP A 532 10.23 -0.19 7.24
CA TRP A 532 11.65 -0.51 7.03
C TRP A 532 12.25 0.33 5.90
N GLU A 533 11.55 0.44 4.77
CA GLU A 533 11.99 1.28 3.65
C GLU A 533 12.18 2.75 4.04
N ASP A 534 11.31 3.29 4.91
CA ASP A 534 11.45 4.64 5.45
C ASP A 534 12.75 4.79 6.24
N LEU A 535 12.97 3.91 7.22
CA LEU A 535 14.14 4.00 8.11
C LEU A 535 15.44 3.80 7.35
N LEU A 536 15.48 2.80 6.48
CA LEU A 536 16.66 2.46 5.68
C LEU A 536 17.06 3.60 4.75
N ARG A 537 16.10 4.19 4.04
CA ARG A 537 16.37 5.29 3.10
C ARG A 537 16.95 6.52 3.79
N ILE A 538 16.43 6.88 4.96
CA ILE A 538 16.95 8.00 5.73
C ILE A 538 18.35 7.70 6.27
N ALA A 539 18.58 6.51 6.83
CA ALA A 539 19.90 6.10 7.32
C ALA A 539 20.96 6.14 6.21
N LEU A 540 20.65 5.59 5.02
CA LEU A 540 21.53 5.64 3.85
C LEU A 540 21.78 7.08 3.38
N ARG A 541 20.73 7.88 3.21
CA ARG A 541 20.83 9.26 2.74
C ARG A 541 21.66 10.14 3.67
N ARG A 542 21.53 9.94 4.98
CA ARG A 542 22.29 10.69 5.99
C ARG A 542 23.68 10.10 6.22
N SER A 543 23.96 8.90 5.71
CA SER A 543 25.12 8.10 6.12
C SER A 543 25.19 7.95 7.65
N ASP A 544 24.03 7.70 8.27
CA ASP A 544 23.84 7.65 9.72
C ASP A 544 23.22 6.30 10.13
N PRO A 545 24.07 5.31 10.48
CA PRO A 545 23.61 4.02 10.99
C PRO A 545 22.77 4.10 12.27
N ALA A 546 23.06 5.09 13.14
CA ALA A 546 22.35 5.21 14.41
C ALA A 546 20.86 5.47 14.19
N TYR A 547 20.50 6.19 13.11
CA TYR A 547 19.11 6.48 12.77
C TYR A 547 18.23 5.21 12.67
N LEU A 548 18.72 4.16 12.01
CA LEU A 548 18.02 2.88 11.89
C LEU A 548 18.21 2.02 13.15
N ALA A 549 19.45 1.92 13.64
CA ALA A 549 19.79 1.07 14.77
C ALA A 549 19.02 1.45 16.04
N ASP A 550 18.85 2.74 16.31
CA ASP A 550 18.13 3.25 17.48
C ASP A 550 16.64 2.94 17.43
N LYS A 551 16.01 2.90 16.24
CA LYS A 551 14.59 2.56 16.10
C LYS A 551 14.33 1.10 16.44
N VAL A 552 15.15 0.20 15.91
CA VAL A 552 15.07 -1.23 16.24
C VAL A 552 15.41 -1.47 17.71
N TYR A 553 16.44 -0.80 18.23
CA TYR A 553 16.80 -0.85 19.64
C TYR A 553 15.64 -0.43 20.55
N ASN A 554 14.99 0.70 20.26
CA ASN A 554 13.90 1.22 21.10
C ASN A 554 12.72 0.25 21.16
N LYS A 555 12.32 -0.35 20.02
CA LYS A 555 11.33 -1.45 20.00
C LYS A 555 11.76 -2.58 20.93
N LEU A 556 12.95 -3.14 20.70
CA LEU A 556 13.41 -4.33 21.43
C LEU A 556 13.56 -4.05 22.92
N SER A 557 14.10 -2.89 23.29
CA SER A 557 14.28 -2.47 24.69
C SER A 557 12.94 -2.32 25.40
N LYS A 558 11.96 -1.65 24.78
CA LYS A 558 10.62 -1.46 25.36
C LYS A 558 9.81 -2.75 25.43
N ASP A 559 10.03 -3.66 24.49
CA ASP A 559 9.45 -5.01 24.53
C ASP A 559 10.18 -5.94 25.55
N GLY A 560 11.18 -5.43 26.29
CA GLY A 560 11.89 -6.17 27.34
C GLY A 560 12.91 -7.19 26.83
N ASN A 561 13.40 -7.03 25.60
CA ASN A 561 14.35 -7.95 25.00
C ASN A 561 15.78 -7.72 25.56
N PRO A 562 16.42 -8.72 26.18
CA PRO A 562 17.74 -8.55 26.78
C PRO A 562 18.87 -8.38 25.75
N ASN A 563 18.63 -8.67 24.47
CA ASN A 563 19.63 -8.56 23.40
C ASN A 563 19.59 -7.22 22.66
N ALA A 564 18.77 -6.25 23.10
CA ALA A 564 18.59 -4.97 22.40
C ALA A 564 19.92 -4.27 22.10
N ASP A 565 20.83 -4.16 23.08
CA ASP A 565 22.15 -3.54 22.91
C ASP A 565 23.05 -4.28 21.90
N ALA A 566 23.00 -5.61 21.91
CA ALA A 566 23.77 -6.44 20.99
C ALA A 566 23.28 -6.27 19.55
N VAL A 567 21.96 -6.27 19.35
CA VAL A 567 21.35 -6.00 18.03
C VAL A 567 21.68 -4.60 17.56
N ARG A 568 21.55 -3.59 18.43
CA ARG A 568 21.93 -2.20 18.11
C ARG A 568 23.37 -2.12 17.63
N SER A 569 24.29 -2.75 18.35
CA SER A 569 25.72 -2.76 18.01
C SER A 569 25.99 -3.37 16.63
N LYS A 570 25.26 -4.43 16.25
CA LYS A 570 25.33 -5.01 14.89
C LYS A 570 24.75 -4.07 13.83
N LEU A 571 23.61 -3.45 14.10
CA LEU A 571 22.97 -2.50 13.17
C LEU A 571 23.74 -1.20 12.99
N MET A 572 24.77 -0.91 13.78
CA MET A 572 25.71 0.17 13.49
C MET A 572 26.56 -0.10 12.24
N GLN A 573 26.60 -1.34 11.76
CA GLN A 573 27.31 -1.77 10.57
C GLN A 573 26.31 -2.03 9.44
N GLN A 574 26.46 -1.33 8.30
CA GLN A 574 25.50 -1.35 7.20
C GLN A 574 25.35 -2.73 6.54
N GLU A 575 26.38 -3.56 6.55
CA GLU A 575 26.33 -4.95 6.08
C GLU A 575 25.26 -5.79 6.81
N ASN A 576 24.87 -5.41 8.03
CA ASN A 576 23.87 -6.11 8.83
C ASN A 576 22.43 -5.61 8.57
N TRP A 577 22.21 -4.71 7.63
CA TRP A 577 20.87 -4.18 7.32
C TRP A 577 20.08 -5.04 6.35
N TYR A 578 20.79 -5.89 5.61
CA TYR A 578 20.22 -6.66 4.51
C TYR A 578 20.01 -8.12 4.91
N LEU A 579 18.86 -8.66 4.53
CA LEU A 579 18.54 -10.07 4.71
C LEU A 579 19.52 -10.94 3.90
N PRO A 580 19.89 -12.12 4.41
CA PRO A 580 20.74 -13.03 3.65
C PRO A 580 19.97 -13.57 2.44
N PHE A 581 20.53 -13.44 1.25
CA PHE A 581 19.95 -14.00 0.03
C PHE A 581 20.12 -15.53 0.01
N ARG A 582 19.05 -16.26 0.37
CA ARG A 582 19.05 -17.73 0.47
C ARG A 582 17.94 -18.32 -0.39
N TRP A 583 18.32 -19.13 -1.38
CA TRP A 583 17.43 -19.62 -2.44
C TRP A 583 16.78 -20.99 -2.18
N LYS A 584 17.21 -21.70 -1.13
CA LYS A 584 16.77 -23.09 -0.89
C LYS A 584 15.27 -23.15 -0.57
N GLU A 585 14.61 -24.15 -1.15
CA GLU A 585 13.19 -24.48 -0.93
C GLU A 585 12.88 -24.88 0.52
#